data_AF-A0A022FSA6-F1
#
_entry.id   AF-A0A022FSA6-F1
#
_cell.length_a   1.000
_cell.length_b   1.000
_cell.length_c   1.000
_cell.angle_alpha   90.00
_cell.angle_beta   90.00
_cell.angle_gamma   90.00
#
_symmetry.space_group_name_H-M   'P 1'
#
loop_
_entity.id
_entity.type
_entity.pdbx_description
1 polymer ?
#
loop_
_entity_poly.entity_id
_entity_poly.type
_entity_poly.pdbx_seq_one_letter_code
_entity_poly.pdbx_strand_id
1 'polypeptide(L)'
;MSNFDLDDLAEELSDFAAPEKKGGRPPREERIIAGFEEIQRFFEKHNRAPQHGEDRDIFERVYAVRLDRLRALPDCRALLAPLDHQGLLAGAPSVAATEDAIDVDELAAELAGTANDNDITVLRHVRTSAEKRAAEEIAQRTPCEDFETFKPLFERVQRELKEGIRETHAFHKLDEIKLAEIQQGEFYIVGGQLAYVAEVGEDIRTKYERRDSRLRVVFDNGTESDVLLRSFQRALYRDEAARLVTNPSAGPLFDDEASDDDQESGTIYVLRSKSDNPIVAANREVLHKIGVTGQSNVASRFANARNDSTFLLADVEVVATYDLYNINRVKLENLIHRVFDPARLDIEIKDRFGKPVIPREWFLVPVFVVDEAVERIKDGTITQYVYEPKSARLMKK
;
A
#
# COMPACT_ATOMS: atom_id res chain seq x y z
N MET A 1 -62.30 5.82 8.98
CA MET A 1 -62.06 4.38 8.77
C MET A 1 -62.05 4.13 7.27
N SER A 2 -60.94 4.45 6.63
CA SER A 2 -60.65 4.03 5.25
C SER A 2 -59.61 2.93 5.39
N ASN A 3 -60.08 1.67 5.33
CA ASN A 3 -59.21 0.52 5.20
C ASN A 3 -58.48 0.67 3.87
N PHE A 4 -57.20 1.02 3.93
CA PHE A 4 -56.32 0.78 2.79
C PHE A 4 -56.17 -0.74 2.72
N ASP A 5 -56.73 -1.34 1.67
CA ASP A 5 -56.59 -2.76 1.42
C ASP A 5 -55.12 -3.05 1.11
N LEU A 6 -54.52 -3.97 1.85
CA LEU A 6 -53.09 -4.26 1.73
C LEU A 6 -52.77 -4.90 0.37
N ASP A 7 -53.76 -5.49 -0.30
CA ASP A 7 -53.63 -6.06 -1.63
C ASP A 7 -53.53 -4.99 -2.74
N ASP A 8 -54.23 -3.86 -2.61
CA ASP A 8 -54.14 -2.74 -3.56
C ASP A 8 -52.75 -2.08 -3.52
N LEU A 9 -52.14 -1.99 -2.33
CA LEU A 9 -50.79 -1.47 -2.15
C LEU A 9 -49.71 -2.45 -2.66
N ALA A 10 -50.01 -3.76 -2.68
CA ALA A 10 -49.12 -4.78 -3.20
C ALA A 10 -49.08 -4.79 -4.74
N GLU A 11 -50.20 -4.49 -5.42
CA GLU A 11 -50.24 -4.32 -6.87
C GLU A 11 -49.45 -3.07 -7.32
N GLU A 12 -49.58 -1.93 -6.63
CA GLU A 12 -48.81 -0.71 -6.97
C GLU A 12 -47.30 -0.86 -6.76
N LEU A 13 -46.85 -1.76 -5.86
CA LEU A 13 -45.42 -2.05 -5.63
C LEU A 13 -44.87 -3.16 -6.55
N SER A 14 -45.73 -3.93 -7.21
CA SER A 14 -45.36 -4.98 -8.16
C SER A 14 -44.66 -4.40 -9.41
N ASP A 15 -45.09 -3.21 -9.86
CA ASP A 15 -44.46 -2.50 -10.97
C ASP A 15 -43.06 -1.95 -10.63
N PHE A 16 -42.69 -1.90 -9.35
CA PHE A 16 -41.37 -1.49 -8.85
C PHE A 16 -40.50 -2.68 -8.41
N ALA A 17 -40.97 -3.92 -8.58
CA ALA A 17 -40.15 -5.10 -8.32
C ALA A 17 -39.01 -5.19 -9.35
N ALA A 18 -37.77 -5.28 -8.87
CA ALA A 18 -36.61 -5.50 -9.73
C ALA A 18 -36.85 -6.77 -10.58
N PRO A 19 -36.52 -6.77 -11.88
CA PRO A 19 -36.78 -7.92 -12.73
C PRO A 19 -36.14 -9.15 -12.10
N GLU A 20 -36.91 -10.23 -11.92
CA GLU A 20 -36.37 -11.51 -11.49
C GLU A 20 -35.16 -11.80 -12.37
N LYS A 21 -33.97 -11.84 -11.76
CA LYS A 21 -32.79 -12.38 -12.42
C LYS A 21 -33.14 -13.83 -12.74
N LYS A 22 -33.54 -14.08 -13.98
CA LYS A 22 -33.57 -15.43 -14.56
C LYS A 22 -32.26 -16.08 -14.12
N GLY A 23 -32.36 -17.08 -13.26
CA GLY A 23 -31.20 -17.75 -12.68
C GLY A 23 -30.24 -18.12 -13.81
N GLY A 24 -29.14 -17.37 -13.90
CA GLY A 24 -28.10 -17.64 -14.87
C GLY A 24 -27.56 -19.02 -14.57
N ARG A 25 -27.46 -19.86 -15.60
CA ARG A 25 -26.86 -21.18 -15.46
C ARG A 25 -25.46 -21.01 -14.87
N PRO A 26 -24.96 -21.92 -14.01
CA PRO A 26 -23.62 -21.78 -13.44
C PRO A 26 -22.60 -21.57 -14.57
N PRO A 27 -21.51 -20.79 -14.35
CA PRO A 27 -20.58 -20.39 -15.42
C PRO A 27 -19.99 -21.55 -16.24
N ARG A 28 -19.96 -22.75 -15.65
CA ARG A 28 -19.56 -23.98 -16.33
C ARG A 28 -20.55 -24.41 -17.41
N GLU A 29 -21.84 -24.31 -17.14
CA GLU A 29 -22.91 -24.66 -18.07
C GLU A 29 -22.99 -23.68 -19.24
N GLU A 30 -22.84 -22.38 -18.98
CA GLU A 30 -22.80 -21.36 -20.05
C GLU A 30 -21.64 -21.60 -21.02
N ARG A 31 -20.46 -22.01 -20.52
CA ARG A 31 -19.31 -22.39 -21.37
C ARG A 31 -19.55 -23.67 -22.16
N ILE A 32 -20.31 -24.61 -21.62
CA ILE A 32 -20.69 -25.84 -22.31
C ILE A 32 -21.66 -25.51 -23.46
N ILE A 33 -22.64 -24.65 -23.20
CA ILE A 33 -23.64 -24.19 -24.18
C ILE A 33 -22.97 -23.41 -25.31
N ALA A 34 -22.17 -22.39 -24.98
CA ALA A 34 -21.45 -21.61 -26.00
C ALA A 34 -20.55 -22.50 -26.86
N GLY A 35 -19.88 -23.48 -26.24
CA GLY A 35 -19.08 -24.47 -26.94
C GLY A 35 -19.87 -25.39 -27.87
N PHE A 36 -21.13 -25.69 -27.55
CA PHE A 36 -22.02 -26.48 -28.40
C PHE A 36 -22.62 -25.64 -29.53
N GLU A 37 -22.96 -24.38 -29.28
CA GLU A 37 -23.43 -23.43 -30.30
C GLU A 37 -22.39 -23.21 -31.41
N GLU A 38 -21.09 -23.18 -31.07
CA GLU A 38 -20.02 -23.14 -32.08
C GLU A 38 -20.03 -24.37 -33.00
N ILE A 39 -20.33 -25.55 -32.45
CA ILE A 39 -20.45 -26.81 -33.21
C ILE A 39 -21.72 -26.79 -34.07
N GLN A 40 -22.82 -26.22 -33.56
CA GLN A 40 -24.06 -26.04 -34.33
C GLN A 40 -23.86 -25.08 -35.50
N ARG A 41 -23.15 -23.97 -35.31
CA ARG A 41 -22.79 -23.05 -36.41
C ARG A 41 -21.89 -23.72 -37.44
N PHE A 42 -20.97 -24.59 -37.00
CA PHE A 42 -20.17 -25.39 -37.93
C PHE A 42 -21.07 -26.32 -38.76
N PHE A 43 -22.04 -26.99 -38.13
CA PHE A 43 -22.99 -27.85 -38.83
C PHE A 43 -23.89 -27.06 -39.79
N GLU A 44 -24.41 -25.89 -39.41
CA GLU A 44 -25.20 -25.03 -40.32
C GLU A 44 -24.40 -24.62 -41.56
N LYS A 45 -23.12 -24.31 -41.38
CA LYS A 45 -22.25 -23.86 -42.47
C LYS A 45 -21.82 -24.99 -43.40
N HIS A 46 -21.55 -26.18 -42.86
CA HIS A 46 -20.97 -27.30 -43.60
C HIS A 46 -21.94 -28.47 -43.85
N ASN A 47 -23.17 -28.40 -43.32
CA ASN A 47 -24.19 -29.47 -43.30
C ASN A 47 -23.64 -30.85 -42.89
N ARG A 48 -22.60 -30.88 -42.07
CA ARG A 48 -21.94 -32.09 -41.59
C ARG A 48 -21.44 -31.91 -40.16
N ALA A 49 -21.43 -33.00 -39.38
CA ALA A 49 -20.80 -33.00 -38.07
C ALA A 49 -19.27 -32.93 -38.23
N PRO A 50 -18.56 -32.24 -37.31
CA PRO A 50 -17.10 -32.21 -37.34
C PRO A 50 -16.52 -33.62 -37.15
N GLN A 51 -15.49 -33.98 -37.90
CA GLN A 51 -14.85 -35.30 -37.81
C GLN A 51 -13.33 -35.17 -37.62
N HIS A 52 -12.74 -36.23 -37.10
CA HIS A 52 -11.28 -36.34 -36.94
C HIS A 52 -10.57 -36.53 -38.29
N GLY A 53 -9.39 -35.95 -38.44
CA GLY A 53 -8.52 -36.15 -39.60
C GLY A 53 -7.41 -35.09 -39.68
N GLU A 54 -6.19 -35.51 -39.98
CA GLU A 54 -5.03 -34.61 -40.09
C GLU A 54 -5.13 -33.63 -41.27
N ASP A 55 -5.81 -34.05 -42.34
CA ASP A 55 -6.08 -33.23 -43.54
C ASP A 55 -7.20 -32.18 -43.35
N ARG A 56 -7.73 -32.05 -42.13
CA ARG A 56 -8.86 -31.14 -41.82
C ARG A 56 -8.42 -29.93 -41.04
N ASP A 57 -9.20 -28.85 -41.22
CA ASP A 57 -9.00 -27.59 -40.54
C ASP A 57 -8.86 -27.78 -39.01
N ILE A 58 -7.96 -27.00 -38.43
CA ILE A 58 -7.63 -27.05 -36.99
C ILE A 58 -8.90 -26.88 -36.15
N PHE A 59 -9.82 -26.01 -36.57
CA PHE A 59 -11.09 -25.79 -35.87
C PHE A 59 -12.04 -26.98 -35.98
N GLU A 60 -12.12 -27.66 -37.14
CA GLU A 60 -12.95 -28.86 -37.30
C GLU A 60 -12.47 -29.98 -36.36
N ARG A 61 -11.15 -30.16 -36.23
CA ARG A 61 -10.56 -31.12 -35.29
C ARG A 61 -10.90 -30.79 -33.83
N VAL A 62 -10.80 -29.52 -33.44
CA VAL A 62 -11.16 -29.08 -32.08
C VAL A 62 -12.64 -29.31 -31.81
N TYR A 63 -13.52 -29.00 -32.77
CA TYR A 63 -14.95 -29.24 -32.66
C TYR A 63 -15.31 -30.73 -32.61
N ALA A 64 -14.61 -31.59 -33.35
CA ALA A 64 -14.81 -33.05 -33.30
C ALA A 64 -14.48 -33.61 -31.91
N VAL A 65 -13.31 -33.26 -31.36
CA VAL A 65 -12.90 -33.67 -30.00
C VAL A 65 -13.88 -33.14 -28.94
N ARG A 66 -14.34 -31.90 -29.11
CA ARG A 66 -15.31 -31.29 -28.19
C ARG A 66 -16.66 -31.99 -28.26
N LEU A 67 -17.16 -32.29 -29.45
CA LEU A 67 -18.42 -33.02 -29.67
C LEU A 67 -18.36 -34.42 -29.04
N ASP A 68 -17.25 -35.14 -29.19
CA ASP A 68 -17.09 -36.46 -28.58
C ASP A 68 -17.06 -36.40 -27.05
N ARG A 69 -16.37 -35.41 -26.47
CA ARG A 69 -16.42 -35.18 -25.02
C ARG A 69 -17.82 -34.83 -24.52
N LEU A 70 -18.58 -34.03 -25.27
CA LEU A 70 -19.97 -33.70 -24.95
C LEU A 70 -20.89 -34.92 -25.04
N ARG A 71 -20.63 -35.86 -25.98
CA ARG A 71 -21.35 -37.14 -26.10
C ARG A 71 -20.99 -38.12 -24.97
N ALA A 72 -19.74 -38.11 -24.50
CA ALA A 72 -19.28 -39.03 -23.47
C ALA A 72 -19.84 -38.72 -22.07
N LEU A 73 -20.14 -37.45 -21.77
CA LEU A 73 -20.60 -37.02 -20.45
C LEU A 73 -22.14 -36.97 -20.37
N PRO A 74 -22.79 -37.76 -19.49
CA PRO A 74 -24.26 -37.80 -19.39
C PRO A 74 -24.87 -36.47 -18.93
N ASP A 75 -24.20 -35.76 -18.02
CA ASP A 75 -24.64 -34.44 -17.53
C ASP A 75 -24.70 -33.40 -18.65
N CYS A 76 -23.72 -33.45 -19.57
CA CYS A 76 -23.67 -32.55 -20.72
C CYS A 76 -24.77 -32.88 -21.74
N ARG A 77 -25.08 -34.17 -21.92
CA ARG A 77 -26.19 -34.61 -22.78
C ARG A 77 -27.54 -34.15 -22.27
N ALA A 78 -27.81 -34.29 -20.97
CA ALA A 78 -29.06 -33.83 -20.36
C ALA A 78 -29.24 -32.31 -20.51
N LEU A 79 -28.15 -31.55 -20.38
CA LEU A 79 -28.16 -30.09 -20.48
C LEU A 79 -28.34 -29.59 -21.92
N LEU A 80 -27.72 -30.27 -22.90
CA LEU A 80 -27.71 -29.87 -24.30
C LEU A 80 -28.85 -30.49 -25.12
N ALA A 81 -29.51 -31.55 -24.64
CA ALA A 81 -30.67 -32.17 -25.29
C ALA A 81 -31.77 -31.18 -25.74
N PRO A 82 -32.21 -30.19 -24.93
CA PRO A 82 -33.21 -29.22 -25.37
C PRO A 82 -32.71 -28.21 -26.41
N LEU A 83 -31.39 -28.09 -26.60
CA LEU A 83 -30.76 -27.18 -27.56
C LEU A 83 -30.36 -27.89 -28.87
N ASP A 84 -30.32 -29.22 -28.88
CA ASP A 84 -29.91 -30.05 -30.02
C ASP A 84 -31.04 -30.25 -31.03
N HIS A 85 -31.22 -29.27 -31.91
CA HIS A 85 -32.17 -29.34 -33.03
C HIS A 85 -31.61 -30.08 -34.26
N GLN A 86 -30.31 -30.43 -34.26
CA GLN A 86 -29.59 -31.01 -35.40
C GLN A 86 -29.24 -32.50 -35.20
N GLY A 87 -29.61 -33.08 -34.05
CA GLY A 87 -29.35 -34.48 -33.72
C GLY A 87 -27.87 -34.79 -33.49
N LEU A 88 -27.05 -33.79 -33.16
CA LEU A 88 -25.60 -33.91 -33.01
C LEU A 88 -25.21 -34.80 -31.81
N LEU A 89 -26.05 -34.93 -30.79
CA LEU A 89 -25.76 -35.69 -29.57
C LEU A 89 -26.16 -37.18 -29.68
N ALA A 90 -26.92 -37.55 -30.73
CA ALA A 90 -27.44 -38.90 -30.95
C ALA A 90 -26.44 -39.87 -31.61
N GLY A 91 -25.37 -39.35 -32.21
CA GLY A 91 -24.32 -40.18 -32.81
C GLY A 91 -23.47 -40.89 -31.76
N ALA A 92 -23.13 -42.16 -32.00
CA ALA A 92 -22.11 -42.87 -31.22
C ALA A 92 -20.77 -42.12 -31.32
N PRO A 93 -19.94 -42.06 -30.25
CA PRO A 93 -18.60 -41.54 -30.35
C PRO A 93 -17.87 -42.32 -31.44
N SER A 94 -17.40 -41.61 -32.46
CA SER A 94 -16.58 -42.21 -33.51
C SER A 94 -15.24 -42.50 -32.88
N VAL A 95 -15.06 -43.72 -32.37
CA VAL A 95 -13.74 -44.23 -32.01
C VAL A 95 -12.93 -44.20 -33.31
N ALA A 96 -11.99 -43.25 -33.41
CA ALA A 96 -10.97 -43.33 -34.43
C ALA A 96 -10.28 -44.67 -34.22
N ALA A 97 -10.48 -45.59 -35.17
CA ALA A 97 -9.85 -46.89 -35.17
C ALA A 97 -8.34 -46.70 -35.26
N THR A 98 -7.67 -46.80 -34.12
CA THR A 98 -6.32 -47.35 -34.02
C THR A 98 -6.46 -48.63 -33.21
N GLU A 99 -6.94 -49.67 -33.88
CA GLU A 99 -6.65 -51.05 -33.49
C GLU A 99 -5.20 -51.34 -33.89
N ASP A 100 -4.28 -50.85 -33.09
CA ASP A 100 -3.08 -51.60 -32.78
C ASP A 100 -2.98 -51.49 -31.26
N ALA A 101 -3.05 -52.63 -30.58
CA ALA A 101 -2.76 -52.68 -29.16
C ALA A 101 -1.29 -52.31 -28.99
N ILE A 102 -1.02 -51.02 -28.83
CA ILE A 102 0.32 -50.50 -28.56
C ILE A 102 0.75 -51.19 -27.27
N ASP A 103 1.71 -52.11 -27.40
CA ASP A 103 2.32 -52.75 -26.25
C ASP A 103 3.06 -51.68 -25.46
N VAL A 104 2.57 -51.43 -24.25
CA VAL A 104 3.10 -50.38 -23.36
C VAL A 104 4.55 -50.69 -23.00
N ASP A 105 4.95 -51.97 -23.00
CA ASP A 105 6.32 -52.38 -22.71
C ASP A 105 7.26 -52.17 -23.91
N GLU A 106 6.78 -52.35 -25.13
CA GLU A 106 7.55 -52.05 -26.36
C GLU A 106 7.75 -50.53 -26.51
N LEU A 107 6.71 -49.74 -26.23
CA LEU A 107 6.80 -48.28 -26.23
C LEU A 107 7.76 -47.76 -25.14
N ALA A 108 7.74 -48.38 -23.95
CA ALA A 108 8.67 -48.05 -22.87
C ALA A 108 10.12 -48.41 -23.25
N ALA A 109 10.34 -49.51 -23.97
CA ALA A 109 11.66 -49.91 -24.44
C ALA A 109 12.21 -48.95 -25.51
N GLU A 110 11.36 -48.46 -26.44
CA GLU A 110 11.76 -47.44 -27.42
C GLU A 110 12.06 -46.08 -26.77
N LEU A 111 11.33 -45.70 -25.72
CA LEU A 111 11.60 -44.46 -24.96
C LEU A 111 12.82 -44.55 -24.05
N ALA A 112 13.19 -45.74 -23.56
CA ALA A 112 14.30 -45.93 -22.62
C ALA A 112 15.69 -45.51 -23.16
N GLY A 113 15.82 -45.32 -24.49
CA GLY A 113 17.05 -44.86 -25.14
C GLY A 113 17.05 -43.41 -25.62
N THR A 114 15.93 -42.69 -25.53
CA THR A 114 15.83 -41.27 -25.95
C THR A 114 15.99 -40.27 -24.79
N ALA A 115 16.37 -40.82 -23.62
CA ALA A 115 17.03 -40.24 -22.45
C ALA A 115 18.23 -39.31 -22.71
N ASN A 116 18.31 -38.59 -23.83
CA ASN A 116 19.29 -37.53 -23.99
C ASN A 116 18.82 -36.33 -23.19
N ASP A 117 19.76 -35.68 -22.51
CA ASP A 117 19.68 -34.36 -21.88
C ASP A 117 19.20 -33.30 -22.88
N ASN A 118 17.97 -33.35 -23.41
CA ASN A 118 17.38 -32.35 -24.29
C ASN A 118 15.85 -32.42 -24.13
N ASP A 119 15.43 -32.37 -22.88
CA ASP A 119 14.04 -32.29 -22.49
C ASP A 119 13.41 -31.03 -23.11
N ILE A 120 12.42 -31.22 -23.98
CA ILE A 120 11.73 -30.12 -24.69
C ILE A 120 10.98 -29.20 -23.72
N THR A 121 10.75 -29.66 -22.49
CA THR A 121 10.19 -28.86 -21.39
C THR A 121 11.23 -27.92 -20.75
N VAL A 122 12.52 -28.12 -21.03
CA VAL A 122 13.62 -27.34 -20.46
C VAL A 122 14.12 -26.33 -21.50
N LEU A 123 13.66 -25.08 -21.35
CA LEU A 123 14.09 -23.95 -22.17
C LEU A 123 15.55 -23.59 -21.89
N ARG A 124 16.49 -24.09 -22.71
CA ARG A 124 17.95 -23.91 -22.48
C ARG A 124 18.53 -22.58 -22.92
N HIS A 125 17.88 -21.91 -23.88
CA HIS A 125 18.38 -20.66 -24.46
C HIS A 125 17.57 -19.42 -24.03
N VAL A 126 16.54 -19.60 -23.21
CA VAL A 126 15.70 -18.51 -22.70
C VAL A 126 15.62 -18.66 -21.20
N ARG A 127 16.20 -17.70 -20.45
CA ARG A 127 16.08 -17.65 -18.98
C ARG A 127 14.61 -17.75 -18.59
N THR A 128 14.27 -18.68 -17.72
CA THR A 128 12.88 -18.90 -17.27
C THR A 128 12.35 -17.64 -16.57
N SER A 129 11.02 -17.43 -16.52
CA SER A 129 10.46 -16.26 -15.82
C SER A 129 10.78 -16.27 -14.32
N ALA A 130 10.93 -17.47 -13.74
CA ALA A 130 11.39 -17.68 -12.37
C ALA A 130 12.87 -17.29 -12.21
N GLU A 131 13.75 -17.68 -13.14
CA GLU A 131 15.16 -17.24 -13.12
C GLU A 131 15.34 -15.76 -13.45
N LYS A 132 14.50 -15.16 -14.30
CA LYS A 132 14.52 -13.71 -14.53
C LYS A 132 14.12 -12.96 -13.27
N ARG A 133 13.06 -13.41 -12.57
CA ARG A 133 12.65 -12.84 -11.28
C ARG A 133 13.70 -13.11 -10.20
N ALA A 134 14.27 -14.31 -10.14
CA ALA A 134 15.32 -14.66 -9.19
C ALA A 134 16.64 -13.95 -9.49
N ALA A 135 16.97 -13.64 -10.74
CA ALA A 135 18.16 -12.85 -11.10
C ALA A 135 17.93 -11.35 -10.94
N GLU A 136 16.69 -10.86 -11.00
CA GLU A 136 16.31 -9.51 -10.56
C GLU A 136 16.23 -9.40 -9.02
N GLU A 137 15.93 -10.51 -8.32
CA GLU A 137 15.80 -10.61 -6.86
C GLU A 137 17.15 -10.90 -6.17
N ILE A 138 18.04 -11.62 -6.86
CA ILE A 138 19.47 -11.74 -6.56
C ILE A 138 20.17 -10.70 -7.42
N ALA A 139 19.99 -9.42 -7.10
CA ALA A 139 20.87 -8.39 -7.65
C ALA A 139 22.32 -8.81 -7.34
N GLN A 140 23.10 -9.00 -8.40
CA GLN A 140 24.50 -9.39 -8.30
C GLN A 140 25.20 -8.36 -7.44
N ARG A 141 25.63 -8.78 -6.24
CA ARG A 141 26.43 -7.93 -5.39
C ARG A 141 27.73 -7.63 -6.12
N THR A 142 27.91 -6.39 -6.53
CA THR A 142 29.13 -5.92 -7.17
C THR A 142 30.06 -5.32 -6.11
N PRO A 143 31.38 -5.35 -6.31
CA PRO A 143 32.29 -4.56 -5.47
C PRO A 143 31.92 -3.07 -5.57
N CYS A 144 31.82 -2.39 -4.42
CA CYS A 144 31.52 -0.97 -4.35
C CYS A 144 32.81 -0.15 -4.55
N GLU A 145 32.87 0.65 -5.61
CA GLU A 145 34.09 1.43 -5.95
C GLU A 145 34.34 2.61 -4.99
N ASP A 146 33.28 3.20 -4.44
CA ASP A 146 33.26 4.36 -3.54
C ASP A 146 33.07 3.98 -2.06
N PHE A 147 33.35 2.71 -1.71
CA PHE A 147 33.16 2.19 -0.35
C PHE A 147 33.92 2.96 0.73
N GLU A 148 35.06 3.59 0.40
CA GLU A 148 35.82 4.43 1.33
C GLU A 148 34.97 5.57 1.93
N THR A 149 33.98 6.07 1.19
CA THR A 149 33.06 7.12 1.64
C THR A 149 32.05 6.60 2.65
N PHE A 150 31.59 5.36 2.49
CA PHE A 150 30.56 4.75 3.33
C PHE A 150 31.12 4.00 4.54
N LYS A 151 32.37 3.53 4.47
CA LYS A 151 33.09 2.87 5.56
C LYS A 151 33.00 3.59 6.93
N PRO A 152 33.25 4.91 7.04
CA PRO A 152 33.12 5.60 8.32
C PRO A 152 31.68 5.60 8.86
N LEU A 153 30.66 5.55 8.00
CA LEU A 153 29.26 5.46 8.42
C LEU A 153 28.97 4.10 9.05
N PHE A 154 29.40 3.01 8.42
CA PHE A 154 29.25 1.66 8.97
C PHE A 154 30.00 1.49 10.30
N GLU A 155 31.24 1.98 10.40
CA GLU A 155 32.02 1.96 11.64
C GLU A 155 31.34 2.75 12.77
N ARG A 156 30.72 3.88 12.43
CA ARG A 156 29.94 4.69 13.38
C ARG A 156 28.70 3.94 13.86
N VAL A 157 27.90 3.38 12.94
CA VAL A 157 26.68 2.63 13.30
C VAL A 157 27.01 1.40 14.13
N GLN A 158 28.06 0.65 13.79
CA GLN A 158 28.49 -0.51 14.59
C GLN A 158 28.94 -0.11 16.00
N ARG A 159 29.57 1.05 16.16
CA ARG A 159 29.95 1.59 17.47
C ARG A 159 28.71 2.01 18.26
N GLU A 160 27.81 2.77 17.64
CA GLU A 160 26.57 3.26 18.25
C GLU A 160 25.62 2.11 18.64
N LEU A 161 25.60 1.01 17.86
CA LEU A 161 24.88 -0.22 18.22
C LEU A 161 25.51 -0.95 19.41
N LYS A 162 26.84 -0.97 19.53
CA LYS A 162 27.55 -1.55 20.69
C LYS A 162 27.37 -0.72 21.96
N GLU A 163 27.31 0.60 21.81
CA GLU A 163 27.10 1.56 22.90
C GLU A 163 25.62 1.67 23.30
N GLY A 164 24.70 1.04 22.56
CA GLY A 164 23.25 1.09 22.84
C GLY A 164 22.59 2.40 22.46
N ILE A 165 23.27 3.27 21.70
CA ILE A 165 22.73 4.56 21.23
C ILE A 165 21.73 4.35 20.08
N ARG A 166 21.94 3.28 19.30
CA ARG A 166 20.99 2.81 18.28
C ARG A 166 20.40 1.49 18.70
N GLU A 167 19.15 1.30 18.35
CA GLU A 167 18.40 0.06 18.55
C GLU A 167 18.15 -0.63 17.22
N THR A 168 17.93 -1.94 17.28
CA THR A 168 17.51 -2.73 16.12
C THR A 168 16.10 -3.25 16.34
N HIS A 169 15.15 -2.89 15.48
CA HIS A 169 13.79 -3.43 15.54
C HIS A 169 13.64 -4.56 14.52
N ALA A 170 13.08 -5.69 14.95
CA ALA A 170 12.81 -6.82 14.07
C ALA A 170 11.63 -6.52 13.14
N PHE A 171 11.78 -6.81 11.84
CA PHE A 171 10.74 -6.52 10.84
C PHE A 171 9.44 -7.30 11.05
N HIS A 172 9.50 -8.49 11.67
CA HIS A 172 8.31 -9.33 11.90
C HIS A 172 7.31 -8.78 12.92
N LYS A 173 7.65 -7.70 13.65
CA LYS A 173 6.74 -7.04 14.60
C LYS A 173 6.06 -5.79 14.04
N LEU A 174 6.48 -5.32 12.88
CA LEU A 174 5.93 -4.13 12.23
C LEU A 174 4.92 -4.61 11.18
N ASP A 175 3.64 -4.59 11.56
CA ASP A 175 2.53 -4.83 10.64
C ASP A 175 2.68 -3.90 9.43
N GLU A 176 2.89 -4.51 8.25
CA GLU A 176 2.91 -3.88 6.93
C GLU A 176 3.67 -2.53 6.84
N ILE A 177 5.00 -2.60 6.80
CA ILE A 177 5.83 -1.56 6.19
C ILE A 177 5.20 -1.15 4.86
N LYS A 178 4.73 0.09 4.78
CA LYS A 178 4.30 0.65 3.50
C LYS A 178 5.55 0.98 2.71
N LEU A 179 5.49 0.86 1.38
CA LEU A 179 6.60 1.21 0.46
C LEU A 179 7.18 2.62 0.70
N ALA A 180 6.47 3.48 1.42
CA ALA A 180 6.86 4.84 1.79
C ALA A 180 7.87 4.93 2.95
N GLU A 181 8.21 3.82 3.61
CA GLU A 181 9.12 3.82 4.77
C GLU A 181 10.58 3.65 4.42
N ILE A 182 10.92 3.01 3.30
CA ILE A 182 12.34 2.85 2.90
C ILE A 182 12.85 4.19 2.38
N GLN A 183 13.68 4.86 3.18
CA GLN A 183 14.24 6.16 2.83
C GLN A 183 15.75 6.09 2.56
N GLN A 184 16.24 7.04 1.78
CA GLN A 184 17.67 7.24 1.58
C GLN A 184 18.33 7.59 2.92
N GLY A 185 19.49 7.00 3.19
CA GLY A 185 20.27 7.27 4.40
C GLY A 185 19.98 6.35 5.58
N GLU A 186 19.05 5.40 5.44
CA GLU A 186 18.72 4.45 6.49
C GLU A 186 19.58 3.18 6.47
N PHE A 187 19.65 2.53 7.63
CA PHE A 187 20.43 1.33 7.86
C PHE A 187 19.52 0.13 8.16
N TYR A 188 19.84 -0.99 7.53
CA TYR A 188 19.09 -2.24 7.61
C TYR A 188 20.05 -3.38 7.89
N ILE A 189 19.61 -4.40 8.61
CA ILE A 189 20.33 -5.67 8.72
C ILE A 189 19.62 -6.65 7.80
N VAL A 190 20.35 -7.21 6.82
CA VAL A 190 19.84 -8.19 5.84
C VAL A 190 20.84 -9.34 5.74
N GLY A 191 20.39 -10.56 6.00
CA GLY A 191 21.21 -11.77 6.05
C GLY A 191 22.30 -11.69 7.12
N GLY A 192 22.07 -10.94 8.20
CA GLY A 192 23.06 -10.66 9.24
C GLY A 192 24.17 -9.68 8.84
N GLN A 193 24.06 -9.02 7.68
CA GLN A 193 24.99 -7.97 7.23
C GLN A 193 24.34 -6.60 7.31
N LEU A 194 25.12 -5.57 7.61
CA LEU A 194 24.63 -4.20 7.68
C LEU A 194 24.58 -3.62 6.26
N ALA A 195 23.40 -3.16 5.87
CA ALA A 195 23.07 -2.58 4.57
C ALA A 195 22.66 -1.11 4.75
N TYR A 196 23.06 -0.26 3.81
CA TYR A 196 22.82 1.18 3.80
C TYR A 196 22.19 1.59 2.48
N VAL A 197 21.07 2.31 2.52
CA VAL A 197 20.41 2.84 1.32
C VAL A 197 21.11 4.14 0.91
N ALA A 198 22.03 4.05 -0.05
CA ALA A 198 22.84 5.18 -0.49
C ALA A 198 22.06 6.15 -1.39
N GLU A 199 21.19 5.62 -2.25
CA GLU A 199 20.42 6.42 -3.21
C GLU A 199 19.07 5.76 -3.51
N VAL A 200 18.04 6.59 -3.64
CA VAL A 200 16.70 6.22 -4.11
C VAL A 200 16.49 6.92 -5.46
N GLY A 201 16.46 6.14 -6.54
CA GLY A 201 16.24 6.62 -7.89
C GLY A 201 14.79 7.05 -8.16
N GLU A 202 14.51 7.40 -9.42
CA GLU A 202 13.22 7.94 -9.84
C GLU A 202 12.04 6.95 -9.64
N ASP A 203 10.85 7.51 -9.39
CA ASP A 203 9.60 6.78 -9.27
C ASP A 203 9.18 6.16 -10.61
N ILE A 204 9.30 4.84 -10.70
CA ILE A 204 8.83 4.02 -11.81
C ILE A 204 7.39 3.60 -11.52
N ARG A 205 6.47 3.91 -12.45
CA ARG A 205 5.11 3.36 -12.41
C ARG A 205 5.08 2.00 -13.11
N THR A 206 4.79 0.96 -12.34
CA THR A 206 4.60 -0.40 -12.89
C THR A 206 3.28 -0.52 -13.66
N LYS A 207 3.11 -1.59 -14.45
CA LYS A 207 1.87 -1.90 -15.20
C LYS A 207 0.58 -1.95 -14.36
N TYR A 208 0.70 -2.02 -13.04
CA TYR A 208 -0.41 -2.03 -12.09
C TYR A 208 -0.60 -0.68 -11.37
N GLU A 209 -0.08 0.42 -11.94
CA GLU A 209 -0.11 1.79 -11.37
C GLU A 209 0.54 1.94 -9.99
N ARG A 210 1.36 0.97 -9.58
CA ARG A 210 2.10 1.03 -8.31
C ARG A 210 3.44 1.71 -8.52
N ARG A 211 3.80 2.62 -7.61
CA ARG A 211 5.13 3.22 -7.51
C ARG A 211 6.16 2.18 -7.07
N ASP A 212 7.32 2.21 -7.71
CA ASP A 212 8.51 1.42 -7.41
C ASP A 212 9.73 2.26 -7.80
N SER A 213 10.84 2.16 -7.09
CA SER A 213 12.01 3.01 -7.35
C SER A 213 13.27 2.15 -7.26
N ARG A 214 14.31 2.53 -7.99
CA ARG A 214 15.57 1.77 -8.02
C ARG A 214 16.46 2.22 -6.85
N LEU A 215 16.95 1.30 -6.05
CA LEU A 215 17.73 1.56 -4.84
C LEU A 215 19.18 1.11 -5.03
N ARG A 216 20.11 1.99 -4.68
CA ARG A 216 21.52 1.63 -4.50
C ARG A 216 21.75 1.28 -3.03
N VAL A 217 21.97 0.00 -2.74
CA VAL A 217 22.19 -0.50 -1.39
C VAL A 217 23.64 -0.94 -1.22
N VAL A 218 24.36 -0.34 -0.28
CA VAL A 218 25.75 -0.67 0.05
C VAL A 218 25.79 -1.54 1.28
N PHE A 219 26.66 -2.55 1.33
CA PHE A 219 26.86 -3.45 2.46
C PHE A 219 28.19 -3.20 3.15
N ASP A 220 28.25 -3.54 4.44
CA ASP A 220 29.45 -3.42 5.28
C ASP A 220 30.68 -4.21 4.79
N ASN A 221 30.47 -5.25 4.00
CA ASN A 221 31.52 -6.06 3.39
C ASN A 221 32.14 -5.44 2.13
N GLY A 222 31.79 -4.20 1.78
CA GLY A 222 32.31 -3.51 0.60
C GLY A 222 31.66 -3.90 -0.71
N THR A 223 30.50 -4.56 -0.66
CA THR A 223 29.69 -4.83 -1.85
C THR A 223 28.49 -3.90 -1.93
N GLU A 224 28.01 -3.64 -3.13
CA GLU A 224 26.78 -2.91 -3.39
C GLU A 224 25.83 -3.74 -4.23
N SER A 225 24.56 -3.40 -4.17
CA SER A 225 23.48 -4.07 -4.87
C SER A 225 22.50 -3.03 -5.38
N ASP A 226 22.14 -3.17 -6.64
CA ASP A 226 21.17 -2.32 -7.32
C ASP A 226 19.84 -3.08 -7.43
N VAL A 227 18.93 -2.78 -6.50
CA VAL A 227 17.66 -3.51 -6.29
C VAL A 227 16.47 -2.59 -6.44
N LEU A 228 15.33 -3.11 -6.90
CA LEU A 228 14.07 -2.37 -6.82
C LEU A 228 13.59 -2.31 -5.36
N LEU A 229 12.99 -1.18 -4.97
CA LEU A 229 12.46 -0.93 -3.62
C LEU A 229 11.54 -2.05 -3.17
N ARG A 230 10.62 -2.50 -4.04
CA ARG A 230 9.72 -3.61 -3.72
C ARG A 230 10.46 -4.95 -3.54
N SER A 231 11.49 -5.20 -4.32
CA SER A 231 12.30 -6.41 -4.18
C SER A 231 13.10 -6.39 -2.88
N PHE A 232 13.66 -5.23 -2.52
CA PHE A 232 14.36 -5.03 -1.25
C PHE A 232 13.41 -5.24 -0.06
N GLN A 233 12.21 -4.66 -0.11
CA GLN A 233 11.19 -4.86 0.91
C GLN A 233 10.82 -6.34 1.08
N ARG A 234 10.66 -7.09 -0.02
CA ARG A 234 10.38 -8.53 0.02
C ARG A 234 11.54 -9.33 0.61
N ALA A 235 12.78 -8.93 0.32
CA ALA A 235 13.96 -9.56 0.90
C ALA A 235 14.00 -9.37 2.42
N LEU A 236 13.65 -8.17 2.92
CA LEU A 236 13.52 -7.89 4.35
C LEU A 236 12.43 -8.76 5.01
N TYR A 237 11.28 -8.96 4.35
CA TYR A 237 10.21 -9.80 4.91
C TYR A 237 10.52 -11.30 4.93
N ARG A 238 11.32 -11.79 3.98
CA ARG A 238 11.67 -13.21 3.91
C ARG A 238 12.74 -13.58 4.94
N ASP A 239 13.55 -12.62 5.36
CA ASP A 239 14.67 -12.85 6.26
C ASP A 239 14.28 -12.63 7.72
N GLU A 240 14.27 -13.72 8.50
CA GLU A 240 13.98 -13.71 9.94
C GLU A 240 14.97 -12.88 10.77
N ALA A 241 16.20 -12.73 10.25
CA ALA A 241 17.23 -11.93 10.89
C ALA A 241 17.14 -10.44 10.49
N ALA A 242 16.19 -10.07 9.64
CA ALA A 242 16.11 -8.71 9.15
C ALA A 242 15.68 -7.75 10.26
N ARG A 243 16.44 -6.66 10.40
CA ARG A 243 16.16 -5.62 11.39
C ARG A 243 16.34 -4.23 10.81
N LEU A 244 15.48 -3.30 11.20
CA LEU A 244 15.68 -1.88 10.97
C LEU A 244 16.64 -1.37 12.04
N VAL A 245 17.70 -0.67 11.64
CA VAL A 245 18.57 0.02 12.58
C VAL A 245 18.04 1.43 12.74
N THR A 246 17.67 1.82 13.96
CA THR A 246 17.17 3.17 14.20
C THR A 246 18.25 4.20 13.91
N ASN A 247 17.82 5.36 13.42
CA ASN A 247 18.70 6.51 13.38
C ASN A 247 19.03 6.92 14.82
N PRO A 248 20.29 7.34 15.09
CA PRO A 248 20.71 7.67 16.43
C PRO A 248 19.86 8.85 16.87
N SER A 249 19.06 8.62 17.90
CA SER A 249 18.28 9.65 18.56
C SER A 249 19.20 10.83 18.83
N ALA A 250 18.91 11.98 18.22
CA ALA A 250 19.40 13.24 18.74
C ALA A 250 18.76 13.43 20.13
N GLY A 251 19.33 12.78 21.14
CA GLY A 251 18.82 12.86 22.51
C GLY A 251 18.93 14.29 23.06
N PRO A 252 18.08 14.71 24.00
CA PRO A 252 16.97 13.99 24.64
C PRO A 252 15.59 14.63 24.34
N LEU A 253 14.73 13.87 23.65
CA LEU A 253 13.26 14.03 23.62
C LEU A 253 12.53 12.67 23.80
N PHE A 254 13.31 11.59 23.93
CA PHE A 254 12.87 10.20 23.97
C PHE A 254 13.71 9.47 25.02
N ASP A 255 13.07 9.08 26.12
CA ASP A 255 13.56 8.05 27.07
C ASP A 255 12.45 7.00 27.20
N ASP A 256 12.79 5.77 26.83
CA ASP A 256 12.66 4.47 27.51
C ASP A 256 11.34 3.85 27.98
N GLU A 257 10.18 4.36 27.59
CA GLU A 257 8.99 3.49 27.54
C GLU A 257 8.25 3.67 26.21
N ALA A 258 8.47 2.72 25.29
CA ALA A 258 7.57 2.51 24.16
C ALA A 258 6.22 2.05 24.71
N SER A 259 5.23 2.95 24.75
CA SER A 259 3.84 2.53 24.73
C SER A 259 3.50 2.11 23.30
N ASP A 260 2.72 1.03 23.16
CA ASP A 260 2.30 0.33 21.93
C ASP A 260 1.53 1.19 20.88
N ASP A 261 1.67 2.51 20.90
CA ASP A 261 0.84 3.48 20.16
C ASP A 261 1.65 4.53 19.36
N ASP A 262 2.98 4.41 19.26
CA ASP A 262 3.81 5.39 18.52
C ASP A 262 3.79 5.18 16.98
N GLN A 263 2.59 5.16 16.39
CA GLN A 263 2.34 5.34 14.94
C GLN A 263 1.42 6.54 14.65
N GLU A 264 1.41 7.52 15.55
CA GLU A 264 0.51 8.65 15.42
C GLU A 264 1.09 9.75 14.51
N SER A 265 0.78 9.72 13.21
CA SER A 265 0.95 10.90 12.35
C SER A 265 0.24 12.11 12.97
N GLY A 266 0.88 13.28 12.98
CA GLY A 266 0.37 14.48 13.64
C GLY A 266 0.50 15.69 12.73
N THR A 267 -0.52 16.54 12.71
CA THR A 267 -0.53 17.80 11.98
C THR A 267 -0.47 18.95 12.99
N ILE A 268 0.52 19.83 12.86
CA ILE A 268 0.54 21.12 13.57
C ILE A 268 -0.39 22.06 12.82
N TYR A 269 -1.30 22.71 13.54
CA TYR A 269 -2.17 23.75 13.00
C TYR A 269 -1.87 25.10 13.65
N VAL A 270 -1.93 26.15 12.84
CA VAL A 270 -1.77 27.55 13.27
C VAL A 270 -3.05 28.29 12.93
N LEU A 271 -3.72 28.83 13.95
CA LEU A 271 -5.01 29.48 13.83
C LEU A 271 -4.94 30.95 14.19
N ARG A 272 -5.81 31.73 13.56
CA ARG A 272 -6.05 33.14 13.87
C ARG A 272 -7.48 33.31 14.38
N SER A 273 -7.64 34.05 15.48
CA SER A 273 -8.97 34.34 16.04
C SER A 273 -9.67 35.48 15.30
N LYS A 274 -10.97 35.32 15.05
CA LYS A 274 -11.87 36.38 14.59
C LYS A 274 -12.60 37.09 15.74
N SER A 275 -12.16 36.93 16.99
CA SER A 275 -12.81 37.57 18.16
C SER A 275 -12.69 39.09 18.15
N ASP A 276 -13.77 39.79 18.49
CA ASP A 276 -13.81 41.26 18.57
C ASP A 276 -13.21 41.83 19.87
N ASN A 277 -12.62 40.98 20.71
CA ASN A 277 -11.95 41.43 21.92
C ASN A 277 -10.82 42.43 21.57
N PRO A 278 -10.76 43.63 22.20
CA PRO A 278 -9.78 44.67 21.86
C PRO A 278 -8.33 44.20 21.82
N ILE A 279 -7.93 43.29 22.73
CA ILE A 279 -6.56 42.76 22.81
C ILE A 279 -6.28 41.82 21.62
N VAL A 280 -7.27 41.02 21.22
CA VAL A 280 -7.18 40.08 20.09
C VAL A 280 -7.17 40.84 18.77
N ALA A 281 -8.06 41.82 18.63
CA ALA A 281 -8.18 42.64 17.43
C ALA A 281 -6.91 43.48 17.18
N ALA A 282 -6.30 44.03 18.22
CA ALA A 282 -5.07 44.81 18.11
C ALA A 282 -3.85 43.96 17.69
N ASN A 283 -3.82 42.67 18.04
CA ASN A 283 -2.68 41.78 17.82
C ASN A 283 -2.96 40.69 16.78
N ARG A 284 -4.02 40.81 15.97
CA ARG A 284 -4.54 39.73 15.11
C ARG A 284 -3.51 39.17 14.11
N GLU A 285 -2.54 39.98 13.68
CA GLU A 285 -1.50 39.57 12.73
C GLU A 285 -0.39 38.72 13.37
N VAL A 286 -0.20 38.85 14.68
CA VAL A 286 0.87 38.16 15.43
C VAL A 286 0.33 37.19 16.47
N LEU A 287 -0.96 37.26 16.79
CA LEU A 287 -1.61 36.39 17.76
C LEU A 287 -2.13 35.13 17.05
N HIS A 288 -1.47 34.01 17.34
CA HIS A 288 -1.83 32.72 16.76
C HIS A 288 -2.05 31.67 17.85
N LYS A 289 -3.02 30.79 17.62
CA LYS A 289 -3.18 29.55 18.39
C LYS A 289 -2.45 28.44 17.68
N ILE A 290 -1.54 27.77 18.39
CA ILE A 290 -0.73 26.68 17.84
C ILE A 290 -1.10 25.43 18.60
N GLY A 291 -1.44 24.35 17.89
CA GLY A 291 -1.76 23.07 18.48
C GLY A 291 -1.47 21.90 17.56
N VAL A 292 -1.59 20.69 18.08
CA VAL A 292 -1.33 19.44 17.37
C VAL A 292 -2.62 18.64 17.26
N THR A 293 -2.86 18.00 16.11
CA THR A 293 -4.00 17.09 15.91
C THR A 293 -3.56 15.81 15.21
N GLY A 294 -4.22 14.70 15.51
CA GLY A 294 -4.03 13.42 14.81
C GLY A 294 -4.89 13.20 13.58
N GLN A 295 -5.90 14.06 13.39
CA GLN A 295 -6.84 13.93 12.29
C GLN A 295 -6.32 14.69 11.08
N SER A 296 -6.34 14.05 9.92
CA SER A 296 -5.99 14.66 8.63
C SER A 296 -6.94 15.80 8.25
N ASN A 297 -8.18 15.81 8.76
CA ASN A 297 -9.12 16.91 8.57
C ASN A 297 -9.09 17.89 9.76
N VAL A 298 -8.17 18.84 9.67
CA VAL A 298 -8.01 19.95 10.63
C VAL A 298 -9.27 20.83 10.69
N ALA A 299 -9.94 21.07 9.56
CA ALA A 299 -11.10 21.97 9.47
C ALA A 299 -12.31 21.45 10.27
N SER A 300 -12.54 20.14 10.31
CA SER A 300 -13.65 19.57 11.08
C SER A 300 -13.52 19.76 12.60
N ARG A 301 -12.30 19.92 13.12
CA ARG A 301 -12.07 20.13 14.57
C ARG A 301 -12.57 21.50 15.04
N PHE A 302 -12.59 22.50 14.16
CA PHE A 302 -12.87 23.89 14.52
C PHE A 302 -14.28 24.35 14.19
N ALA A 303 -15.15 23.45 13.70
CA ALA A 303 -16.53 23.78 13.36
C ALA A 303 -17.35 24.35 14.52
N ASN A 304 -16.95 24.08 15.78
CA ASN A 304 -17.61 24.59 16.98
C ASN A 304 -16.77 25.59 17.79
N ALA A 305 -15.71 26.17 17.20
CA ALA A 305 -14.77 27.06 17.88
C ALA A 305 -15.45 28.29 18.51
N ARG A 306 -16.47 28.86 17.85
CA ARG A 306 -17.25 30.00 18.37
C ARG A 306 -17.85 29.80 19.76
N ASN A 307 -18.11 28.55 20.14
CA ASN A 307 -18.74 28.22 21.40
C ASN A 307 -17.71 27.84 22.48
N ASP A 308 -16.45 27.65 22.11
CA ASP A 308 -15.42 27.13 23.00
C ASP A 308 -14.56 28.27 23.56
N SER A 309 -14.44 28.31 24.89
CA SER A 309 -13.66 29.33 25.60
C SER A 309 -12.16 29.24 25.31
N THR A 310 -11.65 28.07 24.94
CA THR A 310 -10.25 27.88 24.51
C THR A 310 -9.94 28.53 23.16
N PHE A 311 -10.98 28.83 22.37
CA PHE A 311 -10.90 29.53 21.09
C PHE A 311 -11.37 31.00 21.19
N LEU A 312 -11.41 31.55 22.41
CA LEU A 312 -11.80 32.94 22.68
C LEU A 312 -13.26 33.26 22.29
N LEU A 313 -14.13 32.23 22.30
CA LEU A 313 -15.56 32.33 21.94
C LEU A 313 -15.81 32.97 20.56
N ALA A 314 -14.93 32.67 19.59
CA ALA A 314 -15.02 33.21 18.25
C ALA A 314 -14.65 32.19 17.19
N ASP A 315 -15.04 32.47 15.95
CA ASP A 315 -14.58 31.69 14.80
C ASP A 315 -13.07 31.84 14.61
N VAL A 316 -12.46 30.81 14.03
CA VAL A 316 -11.03 30.77 13.76
C VAL A 316 -10.75 30.51 12.29
N GLU A 317 -9.63 31.04 11.82
CA GLU A 317 -9.12 30.83 10.47
C GLU A 317 -7.83 30.03 10.53
N VAL A 318 -7.68 29.06 9.64
CA VAL A 318 -6.45 28.27 9.50
C VAL A 318 -5.45 29.08 8.67
N VAL A 319 -4.34 29.46 9.28
CA VAL A 319 -3.28 30.25 8.64
C VAL A 319 -2.20 29.35 8.04
N ALA A 320 -1.84 28.28 8.74
CA ALA A 320 -0.87 27.31 8.29
C ALA A 320 -1.13 25.92 8.89
N THR A 321 -0.72 24.88 8.16
CA THR A 321 -0.78 23.48 8.59
C THR A 321 0.51 22.79 8.17
N TYR A 322 1.10 22.01 9.08
CA TYR A 322 2.33 21.27 8.84
C TYR A 322 2.12 19.81 9.22
N ASP A 323 2.27 18.93 8.24
CA ASP A 323 2.19 17.49 8.46
C ASP A 323 3.54 16.94 8.94
N LEU A 324 3.46 16.14 10.00
CA LEU A 324 4.60 15.47 10.62
C LEU A 324 4.31 13.98 10.78
N TYR A 325 5.35 13.18 10.59
CA TYR A 325 5.30 11.72 10.63
C TYR A 325 6.19 11.20 11.75
N ASN A 326 5.77 10.11 12.40
CA ASN A 326 6.55 9.44 13.45
C ASN A 326 6.86 10.33 14.66
N ILE A 327 5.86 11.07 15.17
CA ILE A 327 6.05 12.00 16.30
C ILE A 327 5.02 11.74 17.40
N ASN A 328 5.51 11.70 18.63
CA ASN A 328 4.66 11.71 19.82
C ASN A 328 3.98 13.09 19.98
N ARG A 329 2.66 13.13 19.75
CA ARG A 329 1.85 14.37 19.73
C ARG A 329 1.93 15.16 21.03
N VAL A 330 1.86 14.46 22.16
CA VAL A 330 1.87 15.07 23.51
C VAL A 330 3.21 15.74 23.78
N LYS A 331 4.31 15.10 23.39
CA LYS A 331 5.66 15.69 23.52
C LYS A 331 5.84 16.90 22.62
N LEU A 332 5.35 16.83 21.38
CA LEU A 332 5.40 17.94 20.43
C LEU A 332 4.63 19.17 20.93
N GLU A 333 3.42 18.97 21.44
CA GLU A 333 2.61 20.05 22.00
C GLU A 333 3.32 20.73 23.18
N ASN A 334 3.83 19.93 24.12
CA ASN A 334 4.60 20.45 25.26
C ASN A 334 5.87 21.21 24.84
N LEU A 335 6.51 20.78 23.75
CA LEU A 335 7.70 21.44 23.20
C LEU A 335 7.35 22.81 22.62
N ILE A 336 6.31 22.88 21.79
CA ILE A 336 5.80 24.15 21.22
C ILE A 336 5.43 25.10 22.36
N HIS A 337 4.71 24.62 23.37
CA HIS A 337 4.35 25.41 24.55
C HIS A 337 5.58 25.94 25.26
N ARG A 338 6.63 25.13 25.43
CA ARG A 338 7.87 25.55 26.09
C ARG A 338 8.65 26.59 25.28
N VAL A 339 8.73 26.43 23.97
CA VAL A 339 9.48 27.34 23.08
C VAL A 339 8.82 28.72 23.05
N PHE A 340 7.48 28.75 22.99
CA PHE A 340 6.71 29.99 22.87
C PHE A 340 6.10 30.49 24.19
N ASP A 341 6.36 29.84 25.33
CA ASP A 341 5.91 30.27 26.66
C ASP A 341 6.20 31.76 26.94
N PRO A 342 7.38 32.32 26.58
CA PRO A 342 7.67 33.75 26.79
C PRO A 342 6.72 34.71 26.05
N ALA A 343 6.02 34.23 25.02
CA ALA A 343 5.10 35.00 24.19
C ALA A 343 3.64 34.60 24.39
N ARG A 344 3.33 33.80 25.40
CA ARG A 344 1.95 33.38 25.69
C ARG A 344 1.09 34.60 26.01
N LEU A 345 -0.09 34.66 25.40
CA LEU A 345 -1.08 35.66 25.73
C LEU A 345 -1.67 35.37 27.11
N ASP A 346 -1.51 36.30 28.05
CA ASP A 346 -2.13 36.24 29.36
C ASP A 346 -3.42 37.06 29.36
N ILE A 347 -4.55 36.39 29.09
CA ILE A 347 -5.88 37.01 29.07
C ILE A 347 -6.89 36.12 29.80
N GLU A 348 -7.72 36.73 30.63
CA GLU A 348 -8.82 36.05 31.31
C GLU A 348 -10.12 36.30 30.55
N ILE A 349 -10.80 35.23 30.13
CA ILE A 349 -12.09 35.30 29.43
C ILE A 349 -13.12 34.58 30.28
N LYS A 350 -14.33 35.14 30.37
CA LYS A 350 -15.46 34.47 31.01
C LYS A 350 -16.08 33.49 30.01
N ASP A 351 -16.14 32.22 30.38
CA ASP A 351 -16.88 31.20 29.66
C ASP A 351 -18.39 31.51 29.66
N ARG A 352 -19.16 30.81 28.84
CA ARG A 352 -20.63 30.95 28.71
C ARG A 352 -21.40 30.80 30.05
N PHE A 353 -20.78 30.16 31.04
CA PHE A 353 -21.31 29.98 32.39
C PHE A 353 -20.76 30.99 33.41
N GLY A 354 -20.04 32.01 32.96
CA GLY A 354 -19.46 33.06 33.81
C GLY A 354 -18.19 32.64 34.57
N LYS A 355 -17.66 31.45 34.32
CA LYS A 355 -16.40 30.99 34.92
C LYS A 355 -15.20 31.59 34.18
N PRO A 356 -14.20 32.11 34.89
CA PRO A 356 -12.98 32.61 34.26
C PRO A 356 -12.13 31.46 33.71
N VAL A 357 -11.68 31.60 32.47
CA VAL A 357 -10.83 30.65 31.75
C VAL A 357 -9.65 31.41 31.13
N ILE A 358 -8.44 30.88 31.33
CA ILE A 358 -7.21 31.43 30.76
C ILE A 358 -6.73 30.44 29.69
N PRO A 359 -6.82 30.79 28.40
CA PRO A 359 -6.47 29.89 27.32
C PRO A 359 -4.94 29.86 27.14
N ARG A 360 -4.34 28.66 27.22
CA ARG A 360 -2.88 28.49 27.31
C ARG A 360 -2.15 28.37 25.96
N GLU A 361 -2.90 28.19 24.89
CA GLU A 361 -2.38 27.84 23.56
C GLU A 361 -2.32 29.03 22.60
N TRP A 362 -2.44 30.27 23.10
CA TRP A 362 -2.37 31.48 22.29
C TRP A 362 -1.03 32.19 22.51
N PHE A 363 -0.34 32.48 21.40
CA PHE A 363 1.02 33.04 21.42
C PHE A 363 1.14 34.24 20.49
N LEU A 364 1.89 35.26 20.92
CA LEU A 364 2.26 36.44 20.14
C LEU A 364 3.51 36.14 19.30
N VAL A 365 3.31 35.36 18.24
CA VAL A 365 4.36 34.82 17.38
C VAL A 365 3.94 35.00 15.91
N PRO A 366 4.73 35.70 15.08
CA PRO A 366 4.50 35.77 13.64
C PRO A 366 4.61 34.40 12.95
N VAL A 367 3.87 34.19 11.86
CA VAL A 367 3.83 32.91 11.13
C VAL A 367 5.22 32.46 10.68
N PHE A 368 6.06 33.38 10.18
CA PHE A 368 7.41 33.03 9.71
C PHE A 368 8.31 32.45 10.81
N VAL A 369 8.09 32.83 12.08
CA VAL A 369 8.82 32.25 13.21
C VAL A 369 8.29 30.86 13.53
N VAL A 370 6.99 30.63 13.33
CA VAL A 370 6.39 29.30 13.47
C VAL A 370 6.93 28.37 12.38
N ASP A 371 7.04 28.84 11.13
CA ASP A 371 7.68 28.10 10.04
C ASP A 371 9.10 27.66 10.44
N GLU A 372 9.90 28.61 10.90
CA GLU A 372 11.30 28.40 11.33
C GLU A 372 11.39 27.45 12.54
N ALA A 373 10.44 27.53 13.47
CA ALA A 373 10.37 26.61 14.61
C ALA A 373 10.03 25.19 14.16
N VAL A 374 9.10 25.04 13.23
CA VAL A 374 8.69 23.74 12.67
C VAL A 374 9.84 23.09 11.91
N GLU A 375 10.59 23.84 11.10
CA GLU A 375 11.79 23.33 10.44
C GLU A 375 12.83 22.83 11.45
N ARG A 376 13.08 23.62 12.50
CA ARG A 376 14.00 23.19 13.57
C ARG A 376 13.48 22.02 14.41
N ILE A 377 12.17 21.84 14.50
CA ILE A 377 11.55 20.66 15.11
C ILE A 377 11.85 19.42 14.24
N LYS A 378 11.70 19.54 12.91
CA LYS A 378 12.03 18.45 11.97
C LYS A 378 13.51 18.05 12.04
N ASP A 379 14.39 19.03 12.15
CA ASP A 379 15.84 18.80 12.25
C ASP A 379 16.32 18.51 13.68
N GLY A 380 15.41 18.50 14.67
CA GLY A 380 15.70 18.20 16.09
C GLY A 380 16.51 19.26 16.84
N THR A 381 16.83 20.41 16.23
CA THR A 381 17.69 21.44 16.83
C THR A 381 16.94 22.42 17.72
N ILE A 382 15.61 22.43 17.70
CA ILE A 382 14.74 23.39 18.41
C ILE A 382 14.99 23.48 19.93
N THR A 383 15.47 22.42 20.57
CA THR A 383 15.75 22.39 22.02
C THR A 383 16.83 23.39 22.44
N GLN A 384 17.70 23.75 21.50
CA GLN A 384 18.77 24.75 21.65
C GLN A 384 18.28 26.19 21.44
N TYR A 385 17.00 26.41 21.13
CA TYR A 385 16.46 27.73 20.83
C TYR A 385 15.36 28.15 21.80
N VAL A 386 15.18 29.47 21.95
CA VAL A 386 14.08 30.12 22.68
C VAL A 386 13.57 31.26 21.84
N TYR A 387 12.25 31.45 21.84
CA TYR A 387 11.67 32.62 21.19
C TYR A 387 11.88 33.88 22.02
N GLU A 388 12.43 34.93 21.40
CA GLU A 388 12.55 36.25 22.00
C GLU A 388 11.42 37.17 21.47
N PRO A 389 10.42 37.54 22.31
CA PRO A 389 9.27 38.32 21.86
C PRO A 389 9.61 39.72 21.35
N LYS A 390 10.69 40.33 21.85
CA LYS A 390 11.08 41.70 21.51
C LYS A 390 11.70 41.81 20.10
N SER A 391 12.43 40.80 19.68
CA SER A 391 13.10 40.74 18.38
C SER A 391 12.33 39.91 17.35
N ALA A 392 11.26 39.22 17.79
CA ALA A 392 10.43 38.32 16.99
C ALA A 392 11.27 37.26 16.26
N ARG A 393 12.23 36.66 16.98
CA ARG A 393 13.20 35.69 16.43
C ARG A 393 13.47 34.55 17.40
N LEU A 394 13.86 33.41 16.86
CA LEU A 394 14.40 32.29 17.62
C LEU A 394 15.89 32.54 17.89
N MET A 395 16.23 32.69 19.18
CA MET A 395 17.60 32.88 19.64
C MET A 395 18.14 31.57 20.18
N LYS A 396 19.41 31.28 19.89
CA LYS A 396 20.09 30.14 20.48
C LYS A 396 20.29 30.41 21.98
N LYS A 397 19.99 29.40 22.81
CA LYS A 397 20.21 29.43 24.26
C LYS A 397 21.67 29.61 24.62
#